data_AF-A0A5N6R406-F1
#
_entry.id   AF-A0A5N6R406-F1
#
_cell.length_a   1.000
_cell.length_b   1.000
_cell.length_c   1.000
_cell.angle_alpha   90.00
_cell.angle_beta   90.00
_cell.angle_gamma   90.00
#
_symmetry.space_group_name_H-M   'P 1'
#
loop_
_entity.id
_entity.type
_entity.pdbx_description
1 polymer ?
#
loop_
_entity_poly.entity_id
_entity_poly.type
_entity_poly.pdbx_seq_one_letter_code
_entity_poly.pdbx_strand_id
1 'polypeptide(L)' 'MKGRFICAATNPTIDQIAVYFQEKFPEYEIAKEFLEGPDEGVVRCDSTKLMKMGFEYIYDEKKILDDSVARGKRCGALM' A
#
# COMPACT_ATOMS: atom_id res chain seq x y z
N MET A 1 -7.79 13.44 25.19
CA MET A 1 -7.58 12.03 24.78
C MET A 1 -6.10 11.69 24.84
N LYS A 2 -5.72 10.51 25.37
CA LYS A 2 -4.32 10.05 25.49
C LYS A 2 -4.24 8.55 25.16
N GLY A 3 -3.06 8.07 24.79
CA GLY A 3 -2.79 6.65 24.48
C GLY A 3 -2.36 6.42 23.04
N ARG A 4 -2.37 5.14 22.61
CA ARG A 4 -1.95 4.72 21.27
C ARG A 4 -3.09 4.86 20.25
N PHE A 5 -2.73 5.12 19.00
CA PHE A 5 -3.62 5.24 17.84
C PHE A 5 -3.00 4.49 16.67
N ILE A 6 -3.81 3.71 15.95
CA ILE A 6 -3.38 3.10 14.70
C ILE A 6 -3.52 4.14 13.59
N CYS A 7 -2.45 4.32 12.81
CA CYS A 7 -2.41 5.14 11.60
C CYS A 7 -2.02 4.23 10.44
N ALA A 8 -3.01 3.66 9.77
CA ALA A 8 -2.86 2.77 8.64
C ALA A 8 -4.02 3.06 7.68
N ALA A 9 -3.70 3.65 6.53
CA ALA A 9 -4.68 4.07 5.54
C ALA A 9 -5.22 2.86 4.75
N THR A 10 -4.34 1.90 4.43
CA THR A 10 -4.62 0.75 3.58
C THR A 10 -3.81 -0.45 4.06
N ASN A 11 -4.33 -1.65 3.81
CA ASN A 11 -3.74 -2.92 4.21
C ASN A 11 -3.82 -3.93 3.05
N PRO A 12 -3.13 -3.69 1.93
CA PRO A 12 -3.13 -4.61 0.80
C PRO A 12 -2.37 -5.89 1.11
N THR A 13 -2.77 -6.98 0.46
CA THR A 13 -2.00 -8.22 0.42
C THR A 13 -0.82 -8.09 -0.55
N ILE A 14 0.11 -9.06 -0.47
CA ILE A 14 1.27 -9.08 -1.35
C ILE A 14 0.88 -9.23 -2.83
N ASP A 15 -0.13 -10.04 -3.12
CA ASP A 15 -0.68 -10.25 -4.47
C ASP A 15 -1.39 -9.01 -5.01
N GLN A 16 -2.12 -8.27 -4.17
CA GLN A 16 -2.72 -7.00 -4.58
C GLN A 16 -1.65 -5.97 -5.01
N ILE A 17 -0.55 -5.86 -4.25
CA ILE A 17 0.56 -4.98 -4.61
C ILE A 17 1.25 -5.49 -5.89
N ALA A 18 1.51 -6.80 -5.97
CA ALA A 18 2.22 -7.41 -7.09
C ALA A 18 1.46 -7.27 -8.40
N VAL A 19 0.15 -7.57 -8.41
CA VAL A 19 -0.74 -7.39 -9.57
C VAL A 19 -0.79 -5.92 -9.96
N TYR A 20 -0.95 -5.01 -9.01
CA TYR A 20 -0.99 -3.56 -9.29
C TYR A 20 0.29 -3.09 -9.99
N PHE A 21 1.46 -3.49 -9.48
CA PHE A 21 2.74 -3.13 -10.10
C PHE A 21 2.97 -3.82 -11.44
N GLN A 22 2.59 -5.08 -11.59
CA GLN A 22 2.74 -5.80 -12.85
C GLN A 22 1.90 -5.19 -13.98
N GLU A 23 0.68 -4.72 -13.66
CA GLU A 23 -0.19 -4.05 -14.63
C GLU A 23 0.30 -2.63 -14.98
N LYS A 24 0.78 -1.89 -13.98
CA LYS A 24 1.08 -0.46 -14.14
C LYS A 24 2.51 -0.14 -14.54
N PHE A 25 3.46 -0.95 -14.06
CA PHE A 25 4.89 -0.82 -14.31
C PHE A 25 5.45 -2.14 -14.86
N PRO A 26 5.00 -2.58 -16.05
CA PRO A 26 5.40 -3.85 -16.63
C PRO A 26 6.91 -3.96 -16.88
N GLU A 27 7.64 -2.85 -16.88
CA GLU A 27 9.10 -2.82 -16.99
C GLU A 27 9.85 -3.52 -15.86
N TYR A 28 9.22 -3.77 -14.71
CA TYR A 28 9.88 -4.32 -13.52
C TYR A 28 9.74 -5.83 -13.32
N GLU A 29 9.09 -6.55 -14.24
CA GLU A 29 8.87 -8.02 -14.22
C GLU A 29 8.71 -8.61 -12.81
N ILE A 30 7.48 -8.59 -12.28
CA ILE A 30 7.20 -9.12 -10.94
C ILE A 30 7.23 -10.65 -10.98
N ALA A 31 7.94 -11.28 -10.02
CA ALA A 31 8.02 -12.73 -9.94
C ALA A 31 6.62 -13.35 -9.72
N LYS A 32 6.31 -14.41 -10.46
CA LYS A 32 4.98 -15.04 -10.48
C LYS A 32 4.50 -15.53 -9.12
N GLU A 33 5.43 -15.95 -8.27
CA GLU A 33 5.17 -16.36 -6.88
C GLU A 33 4.53 -15.26 -6.02
N PHE A 34 4.67 -13.98 -6.40
CA PHE A 34 3.98 -12.87 -5.73
C PHE A 34 2.61 -12.55 -6.32
N LEU A 35 2.29 -13.05 -7.51
CA LEU A 35 1.00 -12.81 -8.17
C LEU A 35 -0.11 -13.74 -7.64
N GLU A 36 0.27 -14.77 -6.90
CA GLU A 36 -0.63 -15.77 -6.32
C GLU A 36 -0.43 -15.78 -4.80
N GLY A 37 -1.35 -15.15 -4.07
CA GLY A 37 -1.38 -15.12 -2.61
C GLY A 37 -2.56 -15.90 -2.04
N PRO A 38 -2.51 -16.35 -0.78
CA PRO A 38 -3.71 -16.89 -0.13
C PRO A 38 -4.78 -15.80 -0.06
N ASP A 39 -6.01 -16.12 -0.49
CA ASP A 39 -7.19 -15.24 -0.34
C ASP A 39 -7.51 -14.94 1.14
N GLU A 40 -6.94 -15.73 2.06
CA GLU A 40 -7.21 -15.69 3.49
C GLU A 40 -6.23 -14.79 4.24
N GLY A 41 -6.76 -13.76 4.92
CA GLY A 41 -6.03 -13.06 5.98
C GLY A 41 -5.80 -11.56 5.81
N VAL A 42 -6.66 -10.83 5.08
CA VAL A 42 -6.63 -9.35 5.11
C VAL A 42 -7.02 -8.86 6.51
N VAL A 43 -6.04 -8.71 7.39
CA VAL A 43 -6.24 -8.09 8.71
C VAL A 43 -6.45 -6.60 8.49
N ARG A 44 -7.70 -6.14 8.60
CA ARG A 44 -8.02 -4.71 8.59
C ARG A 44 -7.52 -4.05 9.86
N CYS A 45 -6.67 -3.05 9.73
CA CYS A 45 -6.29 -2.18 10.84
C CYS A 45 -7.44 -1.24 11.19
N ASP A 46 -7.89 -1.27 12.45
CA ASP A 46 -8.89 -0.32 12.94
C ASP A 46 -8.25 1.02 13.30
N SER A 47 -8.29 1.98 12.36
CA SER A 47 -7.87 3.36 12.57
C SER A 47 -9.02 4.30 12.98
N THR A 48 -10.20 3.77 13.31
CA THR A 48 -11.40 4.56 13.66
C THR A 48 -11.16 5.49 14.85
N LYS A 49 -10.35 5.06 15.82
CA LYS A 49 -10.00 5.89 16.98
C LYS A 49 -9.30 7.20 16.56
N LEU A 50 -8.44 7.14 15.54
CA LEU A 50 -7.75 8.30 15.00
C LEU A 50 -8.72 9.17 14.20
N MET A 51 -9.53 8.57 13.32
CA MET A 51 -10.48 9.32 12.49
C MET A 51 -11.56 10.05 13.29
N LYS A 52 -12.02 9.47 14.40
CA LYS A 52 -12.97 10.13 15.33
C LYS A 52 -12.41 11.42 15.98
N MET A 53 -11.10 11.67 15.89
CA MET A 53 -10.47 12.92 16.32
C MET A 53 -10.57 14.03 15.27
N GLY A 54 -11.13 13.78 14.10
CA GLY A 54 -11.11 14.68 12.94
C GLY A 54 -9.89 14.52 12.05
N PHE A 55 -9.13 13.42 12.19
CA PHE A 55 -8.05 13.09 11.25
C PHE A 55 -8.63 12.44 9.99
N GLU A 56 -8.14 12.87 8.82
CA GLU A 56 -8.58 12.36 7.52
C GLU A 56 -7.38 11.86 6.72
N TYR A 57 -7.52 10.66 6.13
CA TYR A 57 -6.56 10.17 5.14
C TYR A 57 -6.88 10.80 3.79
N ILE A 58 -5.91 11.53 3.23
CA ILE A 58 -6.05 12.20 1.93
C ILE A 58 -5.40 11.42 0.77
N TYR A 59 -4.71 10.32 1.09
CA TYR A 59 -4.01 9.48 0.13
C TYR A 59 -4.56 8.06 0.19
N ASP A 60 -4.89 7.52 -0.97
CA ASP A 60 -5.32 6.13 -1.13
C ASP A 60 -4.13 5.21 -1.45
N GLU A 61 -4.41 3.91 -1.55
CA GLU A 61 -3.40 2.88 -1.80
C GLU A 61 -2.63 3.14 -3.09
N LYS A 62 -3.36 3.43 -4.16
CA LYS A 62 -2.80 3.63 -5.50
C LYS A 62 -1.84 4.81 -5.51
N LYS A 63 -2.23 5.93 -4.89
CA LYS A 63 -1.37 7.10 -4.77
C LYS A 63 -0.11 6.82 -3.96
N ILE A 64 -0.21 6.07 -2.87
CA ILE A 64 0.96 5.69 -2.05
C ILE A 64 1.92 4.81 -2.88
N LEU A 65 1.40 3.81 -3.59
CA LEU A 65 2.18 2.91 -4.43
C LEU A 65 2.84 3.66 -5.61
N ASP A 66 2.09 4.52 -6.30
CA ASP A 66 2.58 5.34 -7.41
C ASP A 66 3.69 6.30 -7.01
N ASP A 67 3.46 7.06 -5.94
CA ASP A 67 4.41 8.07 -5.47
C ASP A 67 5.71 7.40 -5.00
N SER A 68 5.63 6.17 -4.48
CA SER A 68 6.79 5.35 -4.09
C SER A 68 7.65 4.98 -5.30
N VAL A 69 7.04 4.48 -6.39
CA VAL A 69 7.76 4.17 -7.64
C VAL A 69 8.35 5.44 -8.26
N ALA A 70 7.56 6.51 -8.33
CA ALA A 70 8.02 7.79 -8.85
C ALA A 70 9.20 8.35 -8.04
N ARG A 71 9.20 8.18 -6.70
CA ARG A 71 10.32 8.55 -5.84
C ARG A 71 11.54 7.67 -6.10
N GLY A 72 11.37 6.36 -6.25
CA GLY A 72 12.44 5.42 -6.59
C GLY A 72 13.15 5.81 -7.88
N LYS A 73 12.39 6.11 -8.94
CA LYS A 73 12.90 6.61 -10.23
C LYS A 73 13.68 7.93 -10.06
N ARG A 74 13.11 8.92 -9.35
CA ARG A 74 13.79 10.22 -9.11
C ARG A 74 15.08 10.10 -8.30
N CYS A 75 15.17 9.11 -7.41
CA CYS A 75 16.36 8.87 -6.60
C CYS A 75 17.41 7.98 -7.28
N GLY A 76 17.10 7.40 -8.45
CA GLY A 76 17.94 6.39 -9.09
C GLY A 76 17.97 5.04 -8.36
N ALA A 77 17.00 4.78 -7.48
CA ALA A 77 16.83 3.49 -6.81
C ALA A 77 16.05 2.48 -7.66
N LEU A 78 15.26 2.98 -8.61
CA LEU A 78 14.59 2.21 -9.64
C LEU A 78 15.04 2.78 -10.99
N MET A 79 15.42 1.90 -11.92
CA MET A 79 15.81 2.26 -13.28
C MET A 79 14.59 2.29 -14.21
#